data_AF-A0A7S3N4R0-F1
#
_entry.id   AF-A0A7S3N4R0-F1
#
_cell.length_a   1.000
_cell.length_b   1.000
_cell.length_c   1.000
_cell.angle_alpha   90.00
_cell.angle_beta   90.00
_cell.angle_gamma   90.00
#
_symmetry.space_group_name_H-M   'P 1'
#
loop_
_entity.id
_entity.type
_entity.pdbx_description
1 polymer ?
#
loop_
_entity_poly.entity_id
_entity_poly.type
_entity_poly.pdbx_seq_one_letter_code
_entity_poly.pdbx_strand_id
1 'polypeptide(L)'
;EMKNIRILFLGDEGVGKTSIISTIKSESFPKNPPKKLPPICIPPDVFVQCKNINTLLLDSSPDNQEEEIKKASVVLLVYDVTANETKTRLETFWLPLINRVNEDVPVILVGNKIDMRSSHFDNELEGVITPLIISFKQVEMGIECSAKAYLKLIDVVFCAQRAVLFPIAPLQDPITKEFKPDFEKALLRIFRICDKDFDGYLDDWEINQMQQGVFNCELQSCHIEGLKEFLREEGGEDKYSKEDSKKGINFEAFKLLQSIFIRKMKLQTCWLILEHYGYNDKLRISEEHLVNAEIFDSEIANNWEGVELSDIAIEYLVKLFETYSNQEGTLDQKGIDDLFQTTIDGC
;
A
#
# COMPACT_ATOMS: atom_id res chain seq x y z
N GLU A 1 -13.51 -13.87 -13.55
CA GLU A 1 -14.32 -12.63 -13.54
C GLU A 1 -13.39 -11.43 -13.37
N MET A 2 -13.67 -10.29 -14.02
CA MET A 2 -12.90 -9.07 -13.74
C MET A 2 -13.13 -8.66 -12.28
N LYS A 3 -12.04 -8.49 -11.53
CA LYS A 3 -12.09 -7.95 -10.15
C LYS A 3 -12.65 -6.53 -10.23
N ASN A 4 -13.58 -6.19 -9.36
CA ASN A 4 -14.20 -4.85 -9.30
C ASN A 4 -13.89 -4.23 -7.93
N ILE A 5 -13.45 -2.97 -7.91
CA ILE A 5 -13.34 -2.19 -6.67
C ILE A 5 -14.73 -1.63 -6.36
N ARG A 6 -15.31 -2.01 -5.22
CA ARG A 6 -16.65 -1.60 -4.80
C ARG A 6 -16.53 -0.44 -3.80
N ILE A 7 -16.70 0.78 -4.29
CA ILE A 7 -16.66 2.00 -3.48
C ILE A 7 -18.06 2.31 -2.97
N LEU A 8 -18.28 2.14 -1.67
CA LEU A 8 -19.57 2.42 -1.04
C LEU A 8 -19.60 3.83 -0.46
N PHE A 9 -20.55 4.65 -0.90
CA PHE A 9 -20.84 5.94 -0.28
C PHE A 9 -21.84 5.75 0.85
N LEU A 10 -21.41 6.01 2.08
CA LEU A 10 -22.19 5.83 3.32
C LEU A 10 -22.25 7.15 4.10
N GLY A 11 -23.25 7.32 4.97
CA GLY A 11 -23.42 8.54 5.78
C GLY A 11 -24.88 8.94 5.92
N ASP A 12 -25.14 10.01 6.65
CA ASP A 12 -26.50 10.47 6.96
C ASP A 12 -27.31 10.89 5.71
N GLU A 13 -28.63 10.94 5.84
CA GLU A 13 -29.50 11.49 4.80
C GLU A 13 -29.16 12.98 4.57
N GLY A 14 -29.12 13.42 3.32
CA GLY A 14 -28.87 14.82 2.98
C GLY A 14 -27.40 15.27 2.96
N VAL A 15 -26.43 14.43 3.33
CA VAL A 15 -24.99 14.77 3.28
C VAL A 15 -24.43 14.87 1.84
N GLY A 16 -25.16 14.35 0.85
CA GLY A 16 -24.85 14.52 -0.58
C GLY A 16 -24.19 13.33 -1.27
N LYS A 17 -24.31 12.11 -0.73
CA LYS A 17 -23.82 10.85 -1.34
C LYS A 17 -24.23 10.71 -2.81
N THR A 18 -25.54 10.73 -3.08
CA THR A 18 -26.11 10.64 -4.43
C THR A 18 -25.66 11.78 -5.34
N SER A 19 -25.53 13.01 -4.79
CA SER A 19 -25.07 14.16 -5.54
C SER A 19 -23.62 14.01 -5.98
N ILE A 20 -22.73 13.52 -5.11
CA ILE A 20 -21.33 13.25 -5.47
C ILE A 20 -21.26 12.28 -6.63
N ILE A 21 -21.94 11.13 -6.53
CA ILE A 21 -21.93 10.09 -7.56
C ILE A 21 -22.53 10.62 -8.89
N SER A 22 -23.66 11.33 -8.82
CA SER A 22 -24.31 11.91 -10.01
C SER A 22 -23.41 12.92 -10.71
N THR A 23 -22.76 13.79 -9.94
CA THR A 23 -21.86 14.80 -10.47
C THR A 23 -20.63 14.16 -11.11
N ILE A 24 -20.02 13.13 -10.50
CA ILE A 24 -18.90 12.39 -11.10
C ILE A 24 -19.29 11.80 -12.46
N LYS A 25 -20.50 11.24 -12.58
CA LYS A 25 -20.96 10.61 -13.82
C LYS A 25 -21.32 11.61 -14.92
N SER A 26 -21.92 12.74 -14.56
CA SER A 26 -22.55 13.66 -15.52
C SER A 26 -21.80 14.99 -15.70
N GLU A 27 -20.75 15.22 -14.92
CA GLU A 27 -20.01 16.49 -14.84
C GLU A 27 -20.91 17.70 -14.53
N SER A 28 -22.12 17.45 -14.00
CA SER A 28 -23.13 18.46 -13.73
C SER A 28 -23.84 18.17 -12.41
N PHE A 29 -24.07 19.21 -11.62
CA PHE A 29 -24.76 19.06 -10.34
C PHE A 29 -26.26 18.80 -10.54
N PRO A 30 -26.83 17.71 -9.98
CA PRO A 30 -28.24 17.38 -10.17
C PRO A 30 -29.15 18.37 -9.41
N LYS A 31 -30.16 18.93 -10.10
CA LYS A 31 -31.18 19.78 -9.45
C LYS A 31 -32.04 18.98 -8.47
N ASN A 32 -32.48 17.79 -8.88
CA ASN A 32 -33.31 16.87 -8.09
C ASN A 32 -32.73 15.46 -8.22
N PRO A 33 -31.73 15.08 -7.40
CA PRO A 33 -31.17 13.72 -7.44
C PRO A 33 -32.22 12.69 -7.00
N PRO A 34 -32.19 11.46 -7.54
CA PRO A 34 -33.05 10.37 -7.07
C PRO A 34 -32.70 9.98 -5.62
N LYS A 35 -33.55 9.21 -4.94
CA LYS A 35 -33.26 8.75 -3.55
C LYS A 35 -32.09 7.76 -3.46
N LYS A 36 -31.88 6.97 -4.51
CA LYS A 36 -30.79 5.99 -4.65
C LYS A 36 -30.42 5.88 -6.12
N LEU A 37 -29.13 5.81 -6.43
CA LEU A 37 -28.65 5.49 -7.77
C LEU A 37 -28.41 3.97 -7.93
N PRO A 38 -28.62 3.43 -9.14
CA PRO A 38 -28.07 2.11 -9.46
C PRO A 38 -26.53 2.16 -9.44
N PRO A 39 -25.85 1.01 -9.27
CA PRO A 39 -24.40 0.94 -9.36
C PRO A 39 -23.85 1.59 -10.63
N ILE A 40 -22.87 2.48 -10.50
CA ILE A 40 -22.22 3.15 -11.62
C ILE A 40 -20.84 2.54 -11.82
N CYS A 41 -20.57 2.02 -13.01
CA CYS A 41 -19.28 1.47 -13.37
C CYS A 41 -18.43 2.53 -14.07
N ILE A 42 -17.23 2.75 -13.55
CA ILE A 42 -16.19 3.57 -14.17
C ILE A 42 -15.10 2.62 -14.70
N PRO A 43 -14.83 2.64 -16.02
CA PRO A 43 -13.80 1.79 -16.61
C PRO A 43 -12.38 2.26 -16.24
N PRO A 44 -11.37 1.37 -16.33
CA PRO A 44 -9.99 1.66 -15.90
C PRO A 44 -9.36 2.87 -16.61
N ASP A 45 -9.73 3.09 -17.87
CA ASP A 45 -9.17 4.11 -18.76
C ASP A 45 -9.39 5.55 -18.27
N VAL A 46 -10.43 5.76 -17.45
CA VAL A 46 -10.81 7.10 -16.96
C VAL A 46 -9.82 7.64 -15.93
N PHE A 47 -9.19 6.76 -15.15
CA PHE A 47 -8.29 7.14 -14.06
C PHE A 47 -6.84 6.67 -14.28
N VAL A 48 -6.51 6.19 -15.49
CA VAL A 48 -5.16 5.69 -15.86
C VAL A 48 -4.65 4.70 -14.80
N GLN A 49 -5.48 3.74 -14.42
CA GLN A 49 -5.10 2.76 -13.42
C GLN A 49 -4.09 1.76 -14.00
N CYS A 50 -3.02 1.48 -13.27
CA CYS A 50 -2.02 0.48 -13.66
C CYS A 50 -2.58 -0.96 -13.68
N LYS A 51 -3.76 -1.21 -13.12
CA LYS A 51 -4.41 -2.52 -13.06
C LYS A 51 -5.76 -2.45 -13.78
N ASN A 52 -6.00 -3.37 -14.73
CA ASN A 52 -7.25 -3.48 -15.52
C ASN A 52 -8.45 -3.91 -14.64
N ILE A 53 -8.90 -3.02 -13.75
CA ILE A 53 -9.89 -3.28 -12.70
C ILE A 53 -11.00 -2.24 -12.81
N ASN A 54 -12.26 -2.66 -12.91
CA ASN A 54 -13.37 -1.70 -12.95
C ASN A 54 -13.64 -1.13 -11.56
N THR A 55 -14.11 0.10 -11.51
CA THR A 55 -14.54 0.76 -10.28
C THR A 55 -16.06 0.89 -10.25
N LEU A 56 -16.70 0.37 -9.20
CA LEU A 56 -18.15 0.44 -9.00
C LEU A 56 -18.45 1.44 -7.88
N LEU A 57 -19.16 2.52 -8.21
CA LEU A 57 -19.69 3.48 -7.24
C LEU A 57 -21.07 3.02 -6.77
N LEU A 58 -21.24 2.86 -5.46
CA LEU A 58 -22.45 2.35 -4.82
C LEU A 58 -23.03 3.43 -3.91
N ASP A 59 -24.29 3.79 -4.15
CA ASP A 59 -25.04 4.75 -3.33
C ASP A 59 -25.82 3.99 -2.25
N SER A 60 -25.50 4.22 -0.97
CA SER A 60 -26.20 3.55 0.13
C SER A 60 -27.65 4.04 0.30
N SER A 61 -28.54 3.10 0.59
CA SER A 61 -29.90 3.36 1.09
C SER A 61 -30.02 2.98 2.57
N PRO A 62 -31.03 3.47 3.31
CA PRO A 62 -31.33 2.98 4.66
C PRO A 62 -31.55 1.48 4.70
N ASP A 63 -32.16 0.93 3.64
CA ASP A 63 -32.39 -0.49 3.48
C ASP A 63 -31.09 -1.17 3.01
N ASN A 64 -30.62 -2.17 3.78
CA ASN A 64 -29.47 -3.06 3.49
C ASN A 64 -28.05 -2.48 3.65
N GLN A 65 -27.84 -1.48 4.50
CA GLN A 65 -26.51 -0.89 4.76
C GLN A 65 -25.46 -1.92 5.19
N GLU A 66 -25.82 -2.85 6.09
CA GLU A 66 -24.86 -3.84 6.57
C GLU A 66 -24.41 -4.80 5.47
N GLU A 67 -25.30 -5.22 4.58
CA GLU A 67 -24.93 -6.09 3.45
C GLU A 67 -24.04 -5.37 2.44
N GLU A 68 -24.27 -4.08 2.20
CA GLU A 68 -23.42 -3.28 1.33
C GLU A 68 -22.04 -3.06 1.94
N ILE A 69 -21.94 -2.83 3.26
CA ILE A 69 -20.65 -2.72 3.98
C ILE A 69 -19.87 -4.03 3.90
N LYS A 70 -20.51 -5.19 4.11
CA LYS A 70 -19.83 -6.51 3.99
C LYS A 70 -19.21 -6.75 2.62
N LYS A 71 -19.83 -6.21 1.56
CA LYS A 71 -19.40 -6.38 0.16
C LYS A 71 -18.56 -5.21 -0.34
N ALA A 72 -18.32 -4.18 0.47
CA ALA A 72 -17.55 -3.02 0.06
C ALA A 72 -16.06 -3.37 0.03
N SER A 73 -15.34 -2.85 -0.97
CA SER A 73 -13.88 -2.85 -0.98
C SER A 73 -13.33 -1.69 -0.15
N VAL A 74 -14.07 -0.58 -0.12
CA VAL A 74 -13.75 0.64 0.63
C VAL A 74 -15.04 1.41 0.91
N VAL A 75 -15.12 2.06 2.07
CA VAL A 75 -16.24 2.92 2.45
C VAL A 75 -15.81 4.37 2.40
N LEU A 76 -16.51 5.17 1.60
CA LEU A 76 -16.47 6.63 1.65
C LEU A 76 -17.55 7.10 2.63
N LEU A 77 -17.13 7.46 3.84
CA LEU A 77 -18.03 7.92 4.88
C LEU A 77 -18.23 9.44 4.77
N VAL A 78 -19.35 9.83 4.17
CA VAL A 78 -19.68 11.19 3.81
C VAL A 78 -20.40 11.92 4.95
N TYR A 79 -19.94 13.12 5.27
CA TYR A 79 -20.61 14.04 6.18
C TYR A 79 -20.74 15.42 5.54
N ASP A 80 -21.64 16.24 6.10
CA ASP A 80 -21.83 17.62 5.68
C ASP A 80 -20.95 18.52 6.56
N VAL A 81 -20.02 19.25 5.94
CA VAL A 81 -19.12 20.13 6.70
C VAL A 81 -19.85 21.26 7.43
N THR A 82 -21.07 21.59 7.01
CA THR A 82 -21.90 22.65 7.60
C THR A 82 -22.78 22.18 8.75
N ALA A 83 -23.00 20.85 8.88
CA ALA A 83 -23.89 20.27 9.88
C ALA A 83 -23.11 19.46 10.91
N ASN A 84 -22.93 20.04 12.10
CA ASN A 84 -22.10 19.45 13.17
C ASN A 84 -22.63 18.09 13.65
N GLU A 85 -23.94 17.88 13.60
CA GLU A 85 -24.58 16.61 13.98
C GLU A 85 -24.07 15.45 13.12
N THR A 86 -23.84 15.69 11.82
CA THR A 86 -23.34 14.65 10.90
C THR A 86 -21.89 14.29 11.20
N LYS A 87 -21.09 15.26 11.70
CA LYS A 87 -19.71 15.02 12.18
C LYS A 87 -19.72 14.17 13.44
N THR A 88 -20.55 14.51 14.43
CA THR A 88 -20.68 13.71 15.68
C THR A 88 -21.14 12.28 15.41
N ARG A 89 -21.99 12.08 14.39
CA ARG A 89 -22.49 10.75 14.01
C ARG A 89 -21.44 9.85 13.33
N LEU A 90 -20.33 10.41 12.85
CA LEU A 90 -19.19 9.60 12.37
C LEU A 90 -18.71 8.65 13.47
N GLU A 91 -18.38 9.21 14.64
CA GLU A 91 -17.85 8.46 15.79
C GLU A 91 -18.94 7.68 16.55
N THR A 92 -20.11 8.28 16.74
CA THR A 92 -21.14 7.73 17.62
C THR A 92 -22.02 6.67 16.97
N PHE A 93 -22.07 6.60 15.64
CA PHE A 93 -22.95 5.68 14.92
C PHE A 93 -22.25 4.96 13.76
N TRP A 94 -21.71 5.70 12.78
CA TRP A 94 -21.27 5.11 11.53
C TRP A 94 -20.02 4.25 11.66
N LEU A 95 -18.96 4.75 12.33
CA LEU A 95 -17.73 3.98 12.52
C LEU A 95 -17.96 2.74 13.41
N PRO A 96 -18.71 2.79 14.52
CA PRO A 96 -19.11 1.59 15.26
C PRO A 96 -19.89 0.57 14.43
N LEU A 97 -20.80 1.03 13.56
CA LEU A 97 -21.55 0.17 12.65
C LEU A 97 -20.61 -0.54 11.66
N ILE A 98 -19.73 0.21 10.99
CA ILE A 98 -18.77 -0.35 10.04
C ILE A 98 -17.87 -1.36 10.77
N ASN A 99 -17.30 -0.99 11.93
CA ASN A 99 -16.42 -1.84 12.71
C ASN A 99 -17.09 -3.17 13.13
N ARG A 100 -18.38 -3.13 13.48
CA ARG A 100 -19.16 -4.33 13.81
C ARG A 100 -19.35 -5.26 12.62
N VAL A 101 -19.54 -4.69 11.43
CA VAL A 101 -19.95 -5.42 10.22
C VAL A 101 -18.75 -5.94 9.44
N ASN A 102 -17.71 -5.14 9.32
CA ASN A 102 -16.45 -5.44 8.64
C ASN A 102 -15.35 -4.54 9.21
N GLU A 103 -14.54 -5.05 10.14
CA GLU A 103 -13.49 -4.28 10.82
C GLU A 103 -12.25 -3.99 9.96
N ASP A 104 -12.12 -4.66 8.82
CA ASP A 104 -10.96 -4.59 7.94
C ASP A 104 -11.23 -3.75 6.68
N VAL A 105 -12.47 -3.27 6.46
CA VAL A 105 -12.78 -2.43 5.30
C VAL A 105 -12.17 -1.04 5.50
N PRO A 106 -11.31 -0.54 4.59
CA PRO A 106 -10.76 0.79 4.72
C PRO A 106 -11.87 1.84 4.62
N VAL A 107 -11.75 2.88 5.45
CA VAL A 107 -12.69 4.00 5.54
C VAL A 107 -11.96 5.30 5.21
N ILE A 108 -12.54 6.06 4.29
CA ILE A 108 -12.11 7.43 3.97
C ILE A 108 -13.23 8.38 4.37
N LEU A 109 -12.90 9.37 5.20
CA LEU A 109 -13.84 10.41 5.58
C LEU A 109 -13.99 11.42 4.44
N VAL A 110 -15.23 11.74 4.07
CA VAL A 110 -15.52 12.68 2.98
C VAL A 110 -16.34 13.84 3.50
N GLY A 111 -15.69 14.99 3.73
CA GLY A 111 -16.36 16.23 4.10
C GLY A 111 -16.92 16.92 2.87
N ASN A 112 -18.22 16.80 2.63
CA ASN A 112 -18.88 17.39 1.46
C ASN A 112 -19.48 18.78 1.77
N LYS A 113 -19.78 19.54 0.71
CA LYS A 113 -20.41 20.89 0.73
C LYS A 113 -19.48 22.01 1.22
N ILE A 114 -18.18 21.89 0.97
CA ILE A 114 -17.23 22.97 1.30
C ILE A 114 -17.56 24.31 0.62
N ASP A 115 -18.31 24.30 -0.48
CA ASP A 115 -18.80 25.51 -1.15
C ASP A 115 -19.77 26.34 -0.29
N MET A 116 -20.35 25.75 0.77
CA MET A 116 -21.24 26.41 1.71
C MET A 116 -20.52 26.88 2.99
N ARG A 117 -19.23 26.57 3.14
CA ARG A 117 -18.43 27.00 4.30
C ARG A 117 -18.09 28.49 4.13
N SER A 118 -18.43 29.29 5.14
CA SER A 118 -18.42 30.76 5.02
C SER A 118 -17.04 31.44 5.08
N SER A 119 -15.94 30.76 5.46
CA SER A 119 -14.57 31.29 5.39
C SER A 119 -13.49 30.29 5.86
N HIS A 120 -12.25 30.55 5.44
CA HIS A 120 -10.99 29.79 5.51
C HIS A 120 -10.60 29.20 6.89
N PHE A 121 -11.15 28.04 7.26
CA PHE A 121 -10.55 27.18 8.27
C PHE A 121 -9.84 26.02 7.57
N ASP A 122 -8.61 26.25 7.13
CA ASP A 122 -7.81 25.28 6.38
C ASP A 122 -7.44 24.02 7.20
N ASN A 123 -7.76 23.96 8.50
CA ASN A 123 -7.41 22.84 9.40
C ASN A 123 -8.61 22.15 10.08
N GLU A 124 -9.86 22.41 9.66
CA GLU A 124 -11.02 21.76 10.30
C GLU A 124 -11.04 20.24 10.07
N LEU A 125 -10.57 19.79 8.90
CA LEU A 125 -10.46 18.36 8.57
C LEU A 125 -9.49 17.62 9.50
N GLU A 126 -8.32 18.21 9.79
CA GLU A 126 -7.32 17.59 10.68
C GLU A 126 -7.88 17.38 12.10
N GLY A 127 -8.65 18.36 12.60
CA GLY A 127 -9.31 18.27 13.90
C GLY A 127 -10.37 17.17 13.98
N VAL A 128 -11.05 16.87 12.86
CA VAL A 128 -12.04 15.78 12.78
C VAL A 128 -11.36 14.42 12.61
N ILE A 129 -10.36 14.32 11.74
CA ILE A 129 -9.79 13.03 11.35
C ILE A 129 -8.84 12.45 12.40
N THR A 130 -7.99 13.28 13.02
CA THR A 130 -6.95 12.83 13.95
C THR A 130 -7.49 11.97 15.09
N PRO A 131 -8.55 12.37 15.83
CA PRO A 131 -9.10 11.51 16.87
C PRO A 131 -9.70 10.22 16.31
N LEU A 132 -10.27 10.25 15.10
CA LEU A 132 -10.92 9.08 14.50
C LEU A 132 -9.93 8.03 14.00
N ILE A 133 -8.77 8.44 13.48
CA ILE A 133 -7.67 7.51 13.11
C ILE A 133 -7.17 6.77 14.37
N ILE A 134 -7.06 7.47 15.50
CA ILE A 134 -6.61 6.89 16.77
C ILE A 134 -7.65 5.91 17.31
N SER A 135 -8.93 6.28 17.27
CA SER A 135 -10.02 5.45 17.81
C SER A 135 -10.42 4.28 16.90
N PHE A 136 -10.19 4.39 15.59
CA PHE A 136 -10.63 3.40 14.59
C PHE A 136 -9.54 3.10 13.57
N LYS A 137 -8.88 1.94 13.70
CA LYS A 137 -7.79 1.46 12.81
C LYS A 137 -8.11 1.49 11.31
N GLN A 138 -9.40 1.40 10.96
CA GLN A 138 -9.90 1.35 9.58
C GLN A 138 -9.99 2.74 8.93
N VAL A 139 -9.94 3.83 9.70
CA VAL A 139 -9.92 5.19 9.13
C VAL A 139 -8.51 5.50 8.66
N GLU A 140 -8.33 5.66 7.35
CA GLU A 140 -6.99 5.86 6.77
C GLU A 140 -6.71 7.32 6.43
N MET A 141 -7.71 8.04 5.93
CA MET A 141 -7.56 9.42 5.49
C MET A 141 -8.90 10.16 5.43
N GLY A 142 -8.82 11.46 5.16
CA GLY A 142 -9.95 12.35 5.03
C GLY A 142 -9.74 13.26 3.85
N ILE A 143 -10.83 13.58 3.16
CA ILE A 143 -10.83 14.48 2.02
C ILE A 143 -12.07 15.36 2.07
N GLU A 144 -11.88 16.64 1.80
CA GLU A 144 -12.99 17.57 1.65
C GLU A 144 -13.28 17.82 0.18
N CYS A 145 -14.56 17.88 -0.18
CA CYS A 145 -15.02 18.02 -1.57
C CYS A 145 -16.29 18.87 -1.67
N SER A 146 -16.63 19.27 -2.90
CA SER A 146 -17.95 19.85 -3.19
C SER A 146 -18.54 19.20 -4.42
N ALA A 147 -19.63 18.48 -4.22
CA ALA A 147 -20.44 17.96 -5.33
C ALA A 147 -21.02 19.08 -6.20
N LYS A 148 -21.32 20.25 -5.64
CA LYS A 148 -21.95 21.37 -6.34
C LYS A 148 -20.96 22.16 -7.19
N ALA A 149 -19.75 22.39 -6.68
CA ALA A 149 -18.69 23.13 -7.35
C ALA A 149 -17.73 22.24 -8.16
N TYR A 150 -17.97 20.93 -8.23
CA TYR A 150 -17.08 19.95 -8.88
C TYR A 150 -15.65 19.98 -8.30
N LEU A 151 -15.52 20.10 -6.98
CA LEU A 151 -14.21 20.20 -6.33
C LEU A 151 -13.79 18.86 -5.72
N LYS A 152 -12.60 18.38 -6.10
CA LYS A 152 -11.94 17.18 -5.55
C LYS A 152 -12.73 15.86 -5.68
N LEU A 153 -13.74 15.79 -6.54
CA LEU A 153 -14.56 14.58 -6.71
C LEU A 153 -13.76 13.43 -7.33
N ILE A 154 -12.85 13.75 -8.26
CA ILE A 154 -11.93 12.78 -8.85
C ILE A 154 -10.94 12.27 -7.80
N ASP A 155 -10.41 13.16 -6.96
CA ASP A 155 -9.49 12.82 -5.87
C ASP A 155 -10.15 11.87 -4.86
N VAL A 156 -11.44 12.06 -4.53
CA VAL A 156 -12.20 11.16 -3.64
C VAL A 156 -12.21 9.72 -4.19
N VAL A 157 -12.50 9.55 -5.48
CA VAL A 157 -12.52 8.23 -6.12
C VAL A 157 -11.11 7.65 -6.21
N PHE A 158 -10.13 8.48 -6.58
CA PHE A 158 -8.73 8.08 -6.71
C PHE A 158 -8.14 7.60 -5.37
N CYS A 159 -8.38 8.33 -4.29
CA CYS A 159 -7.97 7.93 -2.94
C CYS A 159 -8.62 6.60 -2.52
N ALA A 160 -9.90 6.41 -2.79
CA ALA A 160 -10.60 5.16 -2.50
C ALA A 160 -10.03 3.97 -3.28
N GLN A 161 -9.70 4.15 -4.56
CA GLN A 161 -9.04 3.12 -5.35
C GLN A 161 -7.67 2.77 -4.75
N ARG A 162 -6.87 3.78 -4.40
CA ARG A 162 -5.53 3.58 -3.83
C ARG A 162 -5.54 2.88 -2.47
N ALA A 163 -6.50 3.18 -1.61
CA ALA A 163 -6.68 2.50 -0.33
C ALA A 163 -6.90 0.98 -0.50
N VAL A 164 -7.58 0.58 -1.58
CA VAL A 164 -7.82 -0.84 -1.91
C VAL A 164 -6.64 -1.47 -2.62
N LEU A 165 -6.03 -0.76 -3.58
CA LEU A 165 -4.95 -1.30 -4.42
C LEU A 165 -3.61 -1.36 -3.69
N PHE A 166 -3.39 -0.47 -2.72
CA PHE A 166 -2.13 -0.28 -2.02
C PHE A 166 -2.39 -0.14 -0.51
N PRO A 167 -2.96 -1.17 0.14
CA PRO A 167 -3.40 -1.06 1.53
C PRO A 167 -2.20 -0.84 2.47
N ILE A 168 -2.37 0.03 3.47
CA ILE A 168 -1.33 0.27 4.50
C ILE A 168 -1.37 -0.78 5.60
N ALA A 169 -2.54 -1.37 5.85
CA ALA A 169 -2.79 -2.31 6.93
C ALA A 169 -1.79 -3.48 7.05
N PRO A 170 -1.31 -4.14 5.97
CA PRO A 170 -0.30 -5.19 6.12
C PRO A 170 1.13 -4.67 6.30
N LEU A 171 1.40 -3.39 6.00
CA LEU A 171 2.75 -2.83 6.03
C LEU A 171 3.14 -2.31 7.41
N GLN A 172 2.25 -1.57 8.06
CA GLN A 172 2.56 -0.83 9.28
C GLN A 172 1.43 -0.96 10.30
N ASP A 173 1.79 -0.94 11.58
CA ASP A 173 0.81 -0.77 12.65
C ASP A 173 0.29 0.68 12.66
N PRO A 174 -1.04 0.90 12.62
CA PRO A 174 -1.60 2.24 12.52
C PRO A 174 -1.36 3.08 13.78
N ILE A 175 -1.10 2.47 14.94
CA ILE A 175 -0.90 3.14 16.23
C ILE A 175 0.58 3.35 16.49
N THR A 176 1.39 2.28 16.53
CA THR A 176 2.82 2.38 16.87
C THR A 176 3.65 2.97 15.73
N LYS A 177 3.12 2.95 14.49
CA LYS A 177 3.84 3.31 13.27
C LYS A 177 5.07 2.43 13.02
N GLU A 178 5.15 1.27 13.64
CA GLU A 178 6.20 0.29 13.37
C GLU A 178 5.80 -0.63 12.23
N PHE A 179 6.79 -1.18 11.51
CA PHE A 179 6.53 -2.16 10.48
C PHE A 179 5.99 -3.45 11.08
N LYS A 180 5.06 -4.09 10.37
CA LYS A 180 4.62 -5.42 10.74
C LYS A 180 5.74 -6.44 10.44
N PRO A 181 5.88 -7.51 11.24
CA PRO A 181 6.93 -8.51 11.05
C PRO A 181 6.97 -9.11 9.64
N ASP A 182 5.81 -9.42 9.06
CA ASP A 182 5.72 -9.95 7.68
C ASP A 182 6.26 -8.94 6.64
N PHE A 183 6.05 -7.64 6.85
CA PHE A 183 6.57 -6.60 5.94
C PHE A 183 8.08 -6.44 6.09
N GLU A 184 8.59 -6.40 7.31
CA GLU A 184 10.03 -6.33 7.55
C GLU A 184 10.78 -7.56 6.99
N LYS A 185 10.23 -8.76 7.21
CA LYS A 185 10.73 -10.01 6.60
C LYS A 185 10.72 -9.93 5.06
N ALA A 186 9.66 -9.36 4.48
CA ALA A 186 9.57 -9.19 3.04
C ALA A 186 10.63 -8.23 2.49
N LEU A 187 10.83 -7.09 3.17
CA LEU A 187 11.87 -6.12 2.82
C LEU A 187 13.28 -6.71 2.96
N LEU A 188 13.55 -7.49 4.01
CA LEU A 188 14.84 -8.14 4.20
C LEU A 188 15.15 -9.10 3.05
N ARG A 189 14.17 -9.91 2.63
CA ARG A 189 14.33 -10.78 1.46
C ARG A 189 14.65 -9.96 0.21
N ILE A 190 13.91 -8.89 -0.04
CA ILE A 190 14.12 -8.03 -1.22
C ILE A 190 15.52 -7.43 -1.19
N PHE A 191 15.93 -6.89 -0.04
CA PHE A 191 17.27 -6.33 0.15
C PHE A 191 18.35 -7.35 -0.20
N ARG A 192 18.27 -8.57 0.34
CA ARG A 192 19.22 -9.66 0.05
C ARG A 192 19.21 -10.14 -1.41
N ILE A 193 18.09 -9.95 -2.14
CA ILE A 193 18.03 -10.26 -3.58
C ILE A 193 18.71 -9.15 -4.39
N CYS A 194 18.57 -7.89 -3.96
CA CYS A 194 19.19 -6.74 -4.60
C CYS A 194 20.71 -6.72 -4.37
N ASP A 195 21.16 -7.05 -3.17
CA ASP A 195 22.56 -7.18 -2.76
C ASP A 195 23.20 -8.38 -3.48
N LYS A 196 23.84 -8.13 -4.62
CA LYS A 196 24.44 -9.14 -5.50
C LYS A 196 25.81 -9.55 -5.02
N ASP A 197 26.52 -8.64 -4.37
CA ASP A 197 27.86 -8.90 -3.89
C ASP A 197 27.93 -9.41 -2.44
N PHE A 198 26.80 -9.43 -1.73
CA PHE A 198 26.61 -9.89 -0.36
C PHE A 198 27.42 -9.09 0.67
N ASP A 199 27.69 -7.82 0.39
CA ASP A 199 28.44 -6.96 1.30
C ASP A 199 27.55 -6.26 2.37
N GLY A 200 26.22 -6.40 2.24
CA GLY A 200 25.23 -5.80 3.13
C GLY A 200 24.84 -4.37 2.78
N TYR A 201 25.24 -3.86 1.62
CA TYR A 201 24.97 -2.52 1.13
C TYR A 201 24.50 -2.55 -0.33
N LEU A 202 23.46 -1.76 -0.63
CA LEU A 202 23.08 -1.51 -2.02
C LEU A 202 23.92 -0.37 -2.59
N ASP A 203 24.88 -0.71 -3.43
CA ASP A 203 25.71 0.27 -4.13
C ASP A 203 24.93 1.00 -5.25
N ASP A 204 25.55 1.96 -5.94
CA ASP A 204 24.90 2.75 -6.99
C ASP A 204 24.42 1.89 -8.17
N TRP A 205 25.15 0.80 -8.48
CA TRP A 205 24.80 -0.11 -9.56
C TRP A 205 23.59 -0.96 -9.16
N GLU A 206 23.59 -1.55 -7.96
CA GLU A 206 22.49 -2.36 -7.44
C GLU A 206 21.20 -1.54 -7.25
N ILE A 207 21.33 -0.30 -6.78
CA ILE A 207 20.20 0.65 -6.71
C ILE A 207 19.61 0.86 -8.10
N ASN A 208 20.43 1.10 -9.11
CA ASN A 208 19.96 1.31 -10.49
C ASN A 208 19.36 0.04 -11.10
N GLN A 209 19.92 -1.14 -10.82
CA GLN A 209 19.35 -2.41 -11.24
C GLN A 209 17.94 -2.61 -10.65
N MET A 210 17.75 -2.30 -9.36
CA MET A 210 16.43 -2.33 -8.73
C MET A 210 15.49 -1.30 -9.35
N GLN A 211 15.94 -0.06 -9.60
CA GLN A 211 15.12 0.99 -10.20
C GLN A 211 14.66 0.61 -11.61
N GLN A 212 15.56 0.09 -12.42
CA GLN A 212 15.27 -0.34 -13.78
C GLN A 212 14.31 -1.54 -13.78
N GLY A 213 14.48 -2.49 -12.85
CA GLY A 213 13.58 -3.64 -12.71
C GLY A 213 12.16 -3.25 -12.28
N VAL A 214 12.04 -2.44 -11.22
CA VAL A 214 10.75 -2.11 -10.60
C VAL A 214 10.00 -1.00 -11.34
N PHE A 215 10.71 0.05 -11.75
CA PHE A 215 10.11 1.30 -12.25
C PHE A 215 10.42 1.57 -13.74
N ASN A 216 11.22 0.72 -14.39
CA ASN A 216 11.68 0.91 -15.76
C ASN A 216 12.33 2.29 -15.98
N CYS A 217 13.13 2.71 -15.01
CA CYS A 217 13.90 3.94 -15.07
C CYS A 217 15.25 3.80 -14.36
N GLU A 218 16.22 4.60 -14.79
CA GLU A 218 17.52 4.72 -14.14
C GLU A 218 17.63 6.06 -13.41
N LEU A 219 18.34 6.06 -12.29
CA LEU A 219 18.68 7.26 -11.54
C LEU A 219 20.08 7.75 -11.93
N GLN A 220 20.17 9.03 -12.22
CA GLN A 220 21.46 9.71 -12.36
C GLN A 220 22.22 9.67 -11.02
N SER A 221 23.56 9.59 -11.08
CA SER A 221 24.41 9.49 -9.89
C SER A 221 24.15 10.62 -8.89
N CYS A 222 23.92 11.86 -9.35
CA CYS A 222 23.59 12.99 -8.47
C CYS A 222 22.27 12.81 -7.70
N HIS A 223 21.28 12.10 -8.27
CA HIS A 223 20.03 11.79 -7.58
C HIS A 223 20.23 10.68 -6.53
N ILE A 224 21.12 9.72 -6.79
CA ILE A 224 21.47 8.68 -5.81
C ILE A 224 22.25 9.31 -4.64
N GLU A 225 23.23 10.17 -4.92
CA GLU A 225 23.93 10.94 -3.90
C GLU A 225 22.96 11.78 -3.05
N GLY A 226 22.04 12.50 -3.70
CA GLY A 226 21.00 13.27 -3.02
C GLY A 226 20.06 12.40 -2.18
N LEU A 227 19.72 11.19 -2.64
CA LEU A 227 18.94 10.22 -1.86
C LEU A 227 19.69 9.76 -0.61
N LYS A 228 20.97 9.41 -0.74
CA LYS A 228 21.81 8.98 0.38
C LYS A 228 21.97 10.10 1.41
N GLU A 229 22.19 11.33 0.96
CA GLU A 229 22.24 12.50 1.83
C GLU A 229 20.93 12.73 2.58
N PHE A 230 19.80 12.67 1.86
CA PHE A 230 18.47 12.81 2.46
C PHE A 230 18.17 11.70 3.50
N LEU A 231 18.55 10.45 3.23
CA LEU A 231 18.37 9.36 4.19
C LEU A 231 19.23 9.54 5.44
N ARG A 232 20.44 10.11 5.30
CA ARG A 232 21.30 10.43 6.44
C ARG A 232 20.69 11.53 7.31
N GLU A 233 20.14 12.56 6.68
CA GLU A 233 19.45 13.65 7.40
C GLU A 233 18.20 13.17 8.14
N GLU A 234 17.41 12.29 7.54
CA GLU A 234 16.20 11.74 8.17
C GLU A 234 16.52 10.66 9.23
N GLY A 235 17.59 9.89 9.05
CA GLY A 235 17.93 8.73 9.89
C GLY A 235 18.83 9.06 11.08
N GLY A 236 19.68 10.07 10.93
CA GLY A 236 20.77 10.36 11.86
C GLY A 236 21.92 9.35 11.77
N GLU A 237 23.02 9.67 12.46
CA GLU A 237 24.24 8.84 12.47
C GLU A 237 24.02 7.43 13.04
N ASP A 238 23.00 7.23 13.89
CA ASP A 238 22.68 5.93 14.48
C ASP A 238 22.10 4.93 13.48
N LYS A 239 21.38 5.41 12.45
CA LYS A 239 20.70 4.54 11.45
C LYS A 239 21.45 4.48 10.13
N TYR A 240 22.08 5.58 9.73
CA TYR A 240 22.79 5.65 8.48
C TYR A 240 23.93 6.67 8.57
N SER A 241 25.13 6.19 8.82
CA SER A 241 26.29 7.04 9.06
C SER A 241 26.89 7.58 7.77
N LYS A 242 27.77 8.58 7.89
CA LYS A 242 28.58 9.05 6.75
C LYS A 242 29.47 7.96 6.15
N GLU A 243 29.89 6.97 6.94
CA GLU A 243 30.70 5.86 6.45
C GLU A 243 29.87 4.85 5.65
N ASP A 244 28.67 4.53 6.14
CA ASP A 244 27.72 3.68 5.41
C ASP A 244 27.38 4.29 4.05
N SER A 245 27.11 5.60 4.02
CA SER A 245 26.76 6.31 2.79
C SER A 245 27.82 6.24 1.69
N LYS A 246 29.09 5.96 2.03
CA LYS A 246 30.15 5.77 1.02
C LYS A 246 30.13 4.37 0.40
N LYS A 247 29.64 3.38 1.12
CA LYS A 247 29.51 1.99 0.65
C LYS A 247 28.23 1.81 -0.16
N GLY A 248 27.10 2.29 0.37
CA GLY A 248 25.80 2.10 -0.26
C GLY A 248 24.66 2.30 0.74
N ILE A 249 23.45 1.89 0.37
CA ILE A 249 22.29 1.89 1.28
C ILE A 249 22.28 0.57 2.04
N ASN A 250 22.49 0.60 3.36
CA ASN A 250 22.34 -0.59 4.21
C ASN A 250 20.85 -0.91 4.48
N PHE A 251 20.57 -2.03 5.14
CA PHE A 251 19.19 -2.46 5.38
C PHE A 251 18.38 -1.49 6.25
N GLU A 252 18.99 -0.86 7.26
CA GLU A 252 18.31 0.14 8.11
C GLU A 252 17.92 1.40 7.33
N ALA A 253 18.79 1.88 6.44
CA ALA A 253 18.51 2.98 5.54
C ALA A 253 17.44 2.60 4.49
N PHE A 254 17.42 1.34 4.04
CA PHE A 254 16.35 0.84 3.17
C PHE A 254 14.99 0.82 3.89
N LYS A 255 14.93 0.37 5.16
CA LYS A 255 13.71 0.45 5.98
C LYS A 255 13.27 1.90 6.22
N LEU A 256 14.22 2.81 6.45
CA LEU A 256 13.94 4.24 6.58
C LEU A 256 13.32 4.81 5.29
N LEU A 257 13.84 4.45 4.12
CA LEU A 257 13.28 4.85 2.83
C LEU A 257 11.83 4.39 2.68
N GLN A 258 11.52 3.14 3.02
CA GLN A 258 10.14 2.62 3.00
C GLN A 258 9.25 3.38 3.99
N SER A 259 9.76 3.72 5.17
CA SER A 259 9.03 4.49 6.18
C SER A 259 8.71 5.89 5.68
N ILE A 260 9.63 6.52 4.95
CA ILE A 260 9.42 7.83 4.31
C ILE A 260 8.35 7.75 3.24
N PHE A 261 8.33 6.70 2.41
CA PHE A 261 7.28 6.51 1.41
C PHE A 261 5.91 6.38 2.06
N ILE A 262 5.78 5.62 3.13
CA ILE A 262 4.52 5.47 3.88
C ILE A 262 4.09 6.83 4.47
N ARG A 263 4.99 7.54 5.17
CA ARG A 263 4.70 8.87 5.75
C ARG A 263 4.28 9.90 4.69
N LYS A 264 4.85 9.84 3.50
CA LYS A 264 4.52 10.73 2.36
C LYS A 264 3.34 10.22 1.51
N MET A 265 2.60 9.21 1.98
CA MET A 265 1.46 8.59 1.28
C MET A 265 1.82 8.07 -0.13
N LYS A 266 3.06 7.63 -0.32
CA LYS A 266 3.58 6.98 -1.53
C LYS A 266 3.50 5.46 -1.45
N LEU A 267 2.41 4.93 -0.92
CA LEU A 267 2.19 3.48 -0.73
C LEU A 267 2.34 2.68 -2.03
N GLN A 268 1.97 3.27 -3.17
CA GLN A 268 2.14 2.64 -4.48
C GLN A 268 3.60 2.27 -4.75
N THR A 269 4.56 3.10 -4.35
CA THR A 269 5.99 2.81 -4.53
C THR A 269 6.41 1.58 -3.71
N CYS A 270 5.96 1.48 -2.46
CA CYS A 270 6.22 0.30 -1.62
C CYS A 270 5.65 -0.98 -2.24
N TRP A 271 4.39 -0.91 -2.69
CA TRP A 271 3.70 -2.05 -3.27
C TRP A 271 4.25 -2.47 -4.64
N LEU A 272 4.66 -1.53 -5.50
CA LEU A 272 5.33 -1.87 -6.76
C LEU A 272 6.63 -2.64 -6.53
N ILE A 273 7.40 -2.28 -5.51
CA ILE A 273 8.61 -3.03 -5.11
C ILE A 273 8.20 -4.44 -4.65
N LEU A 274 7.22 -4.56 -3.76
CA LEU A 274 6.73 -5.86 -3.27
C LEU A 274 6.22 -6.76 -4.42
N GLU A 275 5.39 -6.22 -5.30
CA GLU A 275 4.79 -6.92 -6.44
C GLU A 275 5.87 -7.40 -7.42
N HIS A 276 6.86 -6.57 -7.73
CA HIS A 276 7.98 -6.94 -8.60
C HIS A 276 8.75 -8.15 -8.06
N TYR A 277 8.89 -8.27 -6.73
CA TYR A 277 9.55 -9.40 -6.08
C TYR A 277 8.62 -10.55 -5.70
N GLY A 278 7.40 -10.56 -6.26
CA GLY A 278 6.46 -11.69 -6.24
C GLY A 278 5.48 -11.71 -5.07
N TYR A 279 5.43 -10.66 -4.24
CA TYR A 279 4.50 -10.58 -3.11
C TYR A 279 3.10 -10.16 -3.54
N ASN A 280 2.09 -10.81 -2.96
CA ASN A 280 0.68 -10.44 -3.09
C ASN A 280 0.20 -9.50 -1.96
N ASP A 281 -1.08 -9.11 -2.01
CA ASP A 281 -1.74 -8.23 -1.03
C ASP A 281 -1.64 -8.72 0.44
N LYS A 282 -1.30 -10.00 0.67
CA LYS A 282 -1.10 -10.61 2.01
C LYS A 282 0.38 -10.79 2.37
N LEU A 283 1.30 -10.18 1.62
CA LEU A 283 2.75 -10.35 1.77
C LEU A 283 3.18 -11.82 1.70
N ARG A 284 2.52 -12.61 0.85
CA ARG A 284 2.93 -13.98 0.50
C ARG A 284 3.46 -14.01 -0.92
N ILE A 285 4.52 -14.78 -1.13
CA ILE A 285 5.11 -14.98 -2.45
C ILE A 285 4.17 -15.88 -3.27
N SER A 286 3.87 -15.49 -4.51
CA SER A 286 3.09 -16.32 -5.43
C SER A 286 3.86 -17.59 -5.81
N GLU A 287 3.16 -18.71 -5.98
CA GLU A 287 3.79 -20.00 -6.36
C GLU A 287 4.56 -19.91 -7.69
N GLU A 288 4.08 -19.07 -8.62
CA GLU A 288 4.73 -18.78 -9.90
C GLU A 288 6.15 -18.20 -9.73
N HIS A 289 6.43 -17.51 -8.61
CA HIS A 289 7.75 -16.98 -8.27
C HIS A 289 8.61 -17.97 -7.48
N LEU A 290 8.04 -19.07 -6.98
CA LEU A 290 8.74 -20.10 -6.19
C LEU A 290 9.14 -21.30 -7.04
N VAL A 291 8.28 -21.70 -7.98
CA VAL A 291 8.48 -22.86 -8.83
C VAL A 291 8.47 -22.39 -10.27
N ASN A 292 9.62 -22.47 -10.93
CA ASN A 292 9.62 -22.39 -12.38
C ASN A 292 9.02 -23.69 -12.93
N ALA A 293 7.71 -23.64 -13.22
CA ALA A 293 6.96 -24.78 -13.74
C ALA A 293 7.55 -25.34 -15.05
N GLU A 294 8.31 -24.54 -15.80
CA GLU A 294 9.02 -24.97 -17.01
C GLU A 294 10.18 -25.92 -16.72
N ILE A 295 10.77 -25.88 -15.51
CA ILE A 295 11.87 -26.78 -15.13
C ILE A 295 11.35 -28.18 -14.83
N PHE A 296 10.15 -28.31 -14.27
CA PHE A 296 9.55 -29.60 -13.88
C PHE A 296 8.45 -30.03 -14.85
N ASP A 297 8.65 -29.81 -16.15
CA ASP A 297 7.75 -30.37 -17.15
C ASP A 297 7.79 -31.91 -17.07
N SER A 298 6.64 -32.49 -16.72
CA SER A 298 6.48 -33.92 -16.43
C SER A 298 6.84 -34.83 -17.62
N GLU A 299 6.82 -34.31 -18.85
CA GLU A 299 7.26 -35.06 -20.04
C GLU A 299 8.79 -35.19 -20.13
N ILE A 300 9.53 -34.21 -19.58
CA ILE A 300 10.99 -34.16 -19.61
C ILE A 300 11.58 -34.89 -18.39
N ALA A 301 10.95 -34.76 -17.21
CA ALA A 301 11.40 -35.37 -15.95
C ALA A 301 11.41 -36.92 -15.94
N ASN A 302 10.57 -37.56 -16.76
CA ASN A 302 10.50 -39.03 -16.85
C ASN A 302 11.75 -39.68 -17.51
N ASN A 303 12.65 -38.89 -18.10
CA ASN A 303 13.88 -39.36 -18.75
C ASN A 303 15.17 -38.86 -18.05
N TRP A 304 15.06 -38.26 -16.86
CA TRP A 304 16.24 -37.77 -16.13
C TRP A 304 16.87 -38.87 -15.28
N GLU A 305 18.19 -39.05 -15.40
CA GLU A 305 18.96 -39.95 -14.53
C GLU A 305 19.28 -39.30 -13.16
N GLY A 306 19.28 -37.96 -13.08
CA GLY A 306 19.54 -37.19 -11.86
C GLY A 306 19.41 -35.68 -12.07
N VAL A 307 19.38 -34.91 -10.98
CA VAL A 307 19.38 -33.44 -10.97
C VAL A 307 20.57 -32.98 -10.13
N GLU A 308 21.45 -32.19 -10.74
CA GLU A 308 22.66 -31.65 -10.10
C GLU A 308 22.66 -30.13 -10.17
N LEU A 309 23.39 -29.51 -9.24
CA LEU A 309 23.60 -28.06 -9.24
C LEU A 309 24.67 -27.71 -10.28
N SER A 310 24.44 -26.62 -11.03
CA SER A 310 25.45 -26.08 -11.93
C SER A 310 26.59 -25.42 -11.15
N ASP A 311 27.75 -25.25 -11.80
CA ASP A 311 28.90 -24.55 -11.19
C ASP A 311 28.52 -23.15 -10.69
N ILE A 312 27.68 -22.42 -11.44
CA ILE A 312 27.17 -21.09 -11.06
C ILE A 312 26.33 -21.17 -9.78
N ALA A 313 25.47 -22.19 -9.67
CA ALA A 313 24.66 -22.39 -8.47
C ALA A 313 25.52 -22.77 -7.25
N ILE A 314 26.57 -23.57 -7.46
CA ILE A 314 27.52 -23.94 -6.41
C ILE A 314 28.30 -22.70 -5.95
N GLU A 315 28.85 -21.90 -6.87
CA GLU A 315 29.55 -20.65 -6.54
C GLU A 315 28.67 -19.69 -5.74
N TYR A 316 27.40 -19.55 -6.14
CA TYR A 316 26.41 -18.77 -5.40
C TYR A 316 26.21 -19.29 -3.97
N LEU A 317 26.01 -20.61 -3.80
CA LEU A 317 25.80 -21.21 -2.49
C LEU A 317 27.04 -21.14 -1.59
N VAL A 318 28.25 -21.25 -2.16
CA VAL A 318 29.51 -21.08 -1.44
C VAL A 318 29.63 -19.66 -0.93
N LYS A 319 29.40 -18.66 -1.79
CA LYS A 319 29.44 -17.26 -1.38
C LYS A 319 28.42 -16.97 -0.28
N LEU A 320 27.20 -17.48 -0.45
CA LEU A 320 26.14 -17.37 0.55
C LEU A 320 26.54 -18.02 1.88
N PHE A 321 27.13 -19.23 1.85
CA PHE A 321 27.63 -19.91 3.04
C PHE A 321 28.72 -19.10 3.76
N GLU A 322 29.68 -18.55 3.01
CA GLU A 322 30.77 -17.74 3.55
C GLU A 322 30.27 -16.46 4.23
N THR A 323 29.24 -15.80 3.68
CA THR A 323 28.63 -14.60 4.26
C THR A 323 28.08 -14.82 5.68
N TYR A 324 27.50 -16.00 5.95
CA TYR A 324 26.88 -16.30 7.26
C TYR A 324 27.74 -17.20 8.14
N SER A 325 28.93 -17.61 7.68
CA SER A 325 29.85 -18.43 8.45
C SER A 325 30.53 -17.63 9.57
N ASN A 326 30.79 -18.30 10.69
CA ASN A 326 31.59 -17.73 11.77
C ASN A 326 33.08 -17.68 11.40
N GLN A 327 33.91 -17.15 12.30
CA GLN A 327 35.36 -17.03 12.09
C GLN A 327 36.09 -18.38 11.89
N GLU A 328 35.44 -19.49 12.23
CA GLU A 328 35.96 -20.86 12.06
C GLU A 328 35.53 -21.48 10.71
N GLY A 329 34.77 -20.74 9.88
CA GLY A 329 34.27 -21.23 8.59
C GLY A 329 33.14 -22.25 8.72
N THR A 330 32.34 -22.15 9.80
CA THR A 330 31.19 -23.03 10.06
C THR A 330 29.92 -22.21 10.28
N LEU A 331 28.76 -22.80 9.97
CA LEU A 331 27.45 -22.23 10.31
C LEU A 331 27.03 -22.70 11.71
N ASP A 332 27.04 -21.78 12.67
CA ASP A 332 26.42 -22.01 13.97
C ASP A 332 24.90 -21.78 13.90
N GLN A 333 24.18 -22.03 15.01
CA GLN A 333 22.72 -21.87 15.02
C GLN A 333 22.29 -20.46 14.61
N LYS A 334 23.04 -19.43 15.02
CA LYS A 334 22.73 -18.05 14.67
C LYS A 334 22.90 -17.83 13.16
N GLY A 335 23.98 -18.29 12.56
CA GLY A 335 24.20 -18.20 11.12
C GLY A 335 23.13 -18.94 10.31
N ILE A 336 22.66 -20.10 10.79
CA ILE A 336 21.53 -20.83 10.20
C ILE A 336 20.24 -20.00 10.29
N ASP A 337 19.92 -19.47 11.47
CA ASP A 337 18.72 -18.68 11.70
C ASP A 337 18.73 -17.42 10.81
N ASP A 338 19.86 -16.70 10.76
CA ASP A 338 20.05 -15.51 9.94
C ASP A 338 19.94 -15.83 8.44
N LEU A 339 20.53 -16.93 7.97
CA LEU A 339 20.48 -17.38 6.58
C LEU A 339 19.04 -17.68 6.14
N PHE A 340 18.31 -18.47 6.94
CA PHE A 340 16.96 -18.93 6.62
C PHE A 340 15.84 -17.99 7.08
N GLN A 341 16.16 -16.86 7.71
CA GLN A 341 15.20 -15.87 8.23
C GLN A 341 14.20 -15.38 7.18
N THR A 342 14.52 -15.46 5.89
CA THR A 342 13.69 -14.99 4.78
C THR A 342 12.89 -16.09 4.08
N THR A 343 12.97 -17.34 4.54
CA THR A 343 12.20 -18.47 4.00
C THR A 343 10.74 -18.47 4.49
N ILE A 344 9.87 -19.18 3.77
CA ILE A 344 8.42 -19.23 4.04
C ILE A 344 8.15 -19.67 5.48
N ASP A 345 8.79 -20.76 5.89
CA ASP A 345 8.63 -21.36 7.23
C ASP A 345 9.59 -20.79 8.27
N GLY A 346 10.39 -19.76 7.91
CA GLY A 346 11.46 -19.12 8.70
C GLY A 346 11.68 -19.75 10.07
N CYS A 347 12.75 -20.55 10.20
CA CYS A 347 13.03 -21.47 11.31
C CYS A 347 12.42 -21.12 12.67
#